data_AF-A0A6N1VCJ1-F1
#
_entry.id   AF-A0A6N1VCJ1-F1
#
_cell.length_a   1.000
_cell.length_b   1.000
_cell.length_c   1.000
_cell.angle_alpha   90.00
_cell.angle_beta   90.00
_cell.angle_gamma   90.00
#
_symmetry.space_group_name_H-M   'P 1'
#
loop_
_entity.id
_entity.type
_entity.pdbx_description
1 polymer ?
#
loop_
_entity_poly.entity_id
_entity_poly.type
_entity_poly.pdbx_seq_one_letter_code
_entity_poly.pdbx_strand_id
1 'polypeptide(L)'
;MVNVWRGERRIESDGGEAVIAITHDGIAAMMDALKVRSANELIMAIATLDVRAIRKAVGACETVSGDPAAVVSGARGAAGLDAIADNLIGMIKGQTPEEQQAEKERLAALEETRAVLAVRSAMAEILREIRETPTRSNG
;
A
#
# COMPACT_ATOMS: atom_id res chain seq x y z
N MET A 1 0.88 32.61 -7.17
CA MET A 1 -0.20 31.94 -6.42
C MET A 1 0.26 30.50 -6.25
N VAL A 2 0.74 30.12 -5.07
CA VAL A 2 1.34 28.79 -4.86
C VAL A 2 0.19 27.81 -4.68
N ASN A 3 -0.01 26.91 -5.65
CA ASN A 3 -1.05 25.89 -5.64
C ASN A 3 -0.70 24.78 -4.64
N VAL A 4 -0.80 25.06 -3.34
CA VAL A 4 -0.64 24.06 -2.29
C VAL A 4 -1.94 23.25 -2.18
N TRP A 5 -1.91 22.08 -2.81
CA TRP A 5 -2.76 20.91 -2.51
C TRP A 5 -1.74 19.76 -2.43
N ARG A 6 -1.54 19.00 -1.33
CA ARG A 6 -2.28 18.76 -0.08
C ARG A 6 -1.29 18.42 1.05
N GLY A 7 -1.25 19.25 2.09
CA GLY A 7 -0.85 18.87 3.46
C GLY A 7 0.60 18.42 3.68
N GLU A 8 1.08 18.63 4.91
CA GLU A 8 2.28 17.99 5.42
C GLU A 8 1.90 16.61 5.97
N ARG A 9 2.71 15.59 5.71
CA ARG A 9 2.51 14.26 6.29
C ARG A 9 3.79 13.77 6.93
N ARG A 10 3.61 13.22 8.12
CA ARG A 10 4.65 12.59 8.90
C ARG A 10 4.86 11.15 8.44
N ILE A 11 6.10 10.78 8.18
CA ILE A 11 6.54 9.41 7.99
C ILE A 11 7.48 9.02 9.15
N GLU A 12 7.25 7.86 9.73
CA GLU A 12 7.98 7.37 10.90
C GLU A 12 8.53 5.97 10.62
N SER A 13 9.72 5.70 11.16
CA SER A 13 10.38 4.39 11.09
C SER A 13 11.41 4.27 12.22
N ASP A 14 12.08 3.11 12.31
CA ASP A 14 13.23 2.94 13.21
C ASP A 14 14.42 3.87 12.87
N GLY A 15 14.46 4.43 11.66
CA GLY A 15 15.46 5.41 11.22
C GLY A 15 15.18 6.85 11.69
N GLY A 16 14.02 7.09 12.31
CA GLY A 16 13.58 8.40 12.76
C GLY A 16 12.26 8.84 12.13
N GLU A 17 12.01 10.15 12.20
CA GLU A 17 10.82 10.82 11.69
C GLU A 17 11.21 11.85 10.62
N ALA A 18 10.39 11.96 9.58
CA ALA A 18 10.45 13.06 8.64
C ALA A 18 9.04 13.56 8.31
N VAL A 19 8.93 14.86 8.05
CA VAL A 19 7.70 15.48 7.56
C VAL A 19 7.93 15.87 6.11
N ILE A 20 7.10 15.33 5.23
CA ILE A 20 7.12 15.61 3.79
C ILE A 20 5.85 16.32 3.37
N ALA A 21 5.99 17.31 2.50
CA ALA A 21 4.87 17.97 1.84
C ALA A 21 4.70 17.38 0.45
N ILE A 22 3.46 17.06 0.09
CA ILE A 22 3.10 16.72 -1.28
C ILE A 22 2.36 17.89 -1.91
N THR A 23 3.03 18.48 -2.91
CA THR A 23 2.47 19.47 -3.81
C THR A 23 2.12 18.80 -5.14
N HIS A 24 1.37 19.48 -6.01
CA HIS A 24 1.17 19.03 -7.40
C HIS A 24 2.49 18.82 -8.13
N ASP A 25 3.47 19.70 -7.89
CA ASP A 25 4.81 19.58 -8.48
C ASP A 25 5.55 18.36 -7.92
N GLY A 26 5.37 18.05 -6.63
CA GLY A 26 5.87 16.82 -6.03
C GLY A 26 5.25 15.56 -6.66
N ILE A 27 3.95 15.58 -6.97
CA ILE A 27 3.31 14.47 -7.69
C ILE A 27 3.89 14.35 -9.10
N ALA A 28 4.05 15.45 -9.83
CA ALA A 28 4.67 15.43 -11.15
C ALA A 28 6.12 14.91 -11.09
N ALA A 29 6.90 15.33 -10.09
CA ALA A 29 8.26 14.84 -9.87
C ALA A 29 8.31 13.35 -9.53
N MET A 30 7.37 12.85 -8.70
CA MET A 30 7.23 11.42 -8.44
C MET A 30 6.88 10.64 -9.71
N MET A 31 5.98 11.18 -10.53
CA MET A 31 5.60 10.56 -11.81
C MET A 31 6.79 10.46 -12.77
N ASP A 32 7.59 11.53 -12.88
CA ASP A 32 8.81 11.53 -13.70
C ASP A 32 9.87 10.56 -13.16
N ALA A 33 10.14 10.59 -11.85
CA ALA A 33 11.12 9.72 -11.19
C ALA A 33 10.81 8.23 -11.35
N LEU A 34 9.52 7.88 -11.39
CA LEU A 34 9.03 6.52 -11.58
C LEU A 34 8.65 6.19 -13.03
N LYS A 35 8.75 7.15 -13.95
CA LYS A 35 8.42 7.02 -15.38
C LYS A 35 6.98 6.54 -15.62
N VAL A 36 6.05 7.07 -14.84
CA VAL A 36 4.62 6.76 -14.93
C VAL A 36 3.84 7.94 -15.51
N ARG A 37 2.68 7.66 -16.10
CA ARG A 37 1.88 8.63 -16.87
C ARG A 37 0.56 9.02 -16.20
N SER A 38 0.19 8.36 -15.11
CA SER A 38 -1.01 8.70 -14.35
C SER A 38 -0.82 8.50 -12.84
N ALA A 39 -1.68 9.13 -12.05
CA ALA A 39 -1.74 8.93 -10.59
C ALA A 39 -2.04 7.46 -10.23
N ASN A 40 -2.85 6.76 -11.03
CA ASN A 40 -3.13 5.33 -10.82
C ASN A 40 -1.89 4.47 -11.07
N GLU A 41 -1.12 4.75 -12.13
CA GLU A 41 0.15 4.08 -12.38
C GLU A 41 1.17 4.38 -11.26
N LEU A 42 1.17 5.61 -10.73
CA LEU A 42 1.99 5.99 -9.58
C LEU A 42 1.63 5.19 -8.32
N ILE A 43 0.34 5.11 -7.99
CA ILE A 43 -0.17 4.32 -6.85
C ILE A 43 0.23 2.85 -7.02
N MET A 44 0.06 2.28 -8.21
CA MET A 44 0.46 0.90 -8.48
C MET A 44 1.96 0.69 -8.32
N ALA A 45 2.80 1.60 -8.86
CA ALA A 45 4.24 1.50 -8.76
C ALA A 45 4.73 1.51 -7.30
N ILE A 46 4.14 2.38 -6.46
CA ILE A 46 4.43 2.45 -5.02
C ILE A 46 3.92 1.20 -4.29
N ALA A 47 2.73 0.70 -4.65
CA ALA A 47 2.12 -0.48 -4.03
C ALA A 47 2.83 -1.80 -4.36
N THR A 48 3.57 -1.89 -5.47
CA THR A 48 4.26 -3.13 -5.90
C THR A 48 5.63 -3.38 -5.23
N LEU A 49 5.98 -2.62 -4.19
CA LEU A 49 7.04 -2.92 -3.21
C LEU A 49 8.48 -3.07 -3.73
N ASP A 50 8.96 -2.13 -4.56
CA ASP A 50 10.40 -1.92 -4.72
C ASP A 50 10.87 -0.80 -3.78
N VAL A 51 11.76 -1.11 -2.83
CA VAL A 51 12.42 -0.13 -1.94
C VAL A 51 13.00 1.03 -2.75
N ARG A 52 13.51 0.76 -3.96
CA ARG A 52 14.00 1.80 -4.86
C ARG A 52 12.89 2.72 -5.35
N ALA A 53 11.70 2.19 -5.63
CA ALA A 53 10.55 3.00 -6.03
C ALA A 53 10.08 3.89 -4.87
N ILE A 54 9.98 3.34 -3.66
CA ILE A 54 9.65 4.11 -2.45
C ILE A 54 10.69 5.20 -2.21
N ARG A 55 11.99 4.88 -2.25
CA ARG A 55 13.06 5.86 -2.05
C ARG A 55 13.02 6.98 -3.09
N LYS A 56 12.75 6.66 -4.36
CA LYS A 56 12.59 7.67 -5.42
C LYS A 56 11.36 8.54 -5.22
N ALA A 57 10.23 7.96 -4.83
CA ALA A 57 9.00 8.69 -4.59
C ALA A 57 9.16 9.64 -3.39
N VAL A 58 9.70 9.14 -2.27
CA VAL A 58 9.99 9.97 -1.09
C VAL A 58 11.01 11.07 -1.42
N GLY A 59 12.08 10.75 -2.16
CA GLY A 59 13.09 11.74 -2.56
C GLY A 59 12.59 12.80 -3.55
N ALA A 60 11.45 12.57 -4.21
CA ALA A 60 10.78 13.54 -5.05
C ALA A 60 9.78 14.43 -4.29
N CYS A 61 9.52 14.14 -3.01
CA CYS A 61 8.67 14.95 -2.15
C CYS A 61 9.47 16.13 -1.56
N GLU A 62 8.79 17.24 -1.31
CA GLU A 62 9.38 18.35 -0.58
C GLU A 62 9.54 17.95 0.89
N THR A 63 10.71 18.19 1.47
CA THR A 63 10.97 17.89 2.87
C THR A 63 10.76 19.13 3.71
N VAL A 64 9.84 19.05 4.66
CA VAL A 64 9.58 20.13 5.64
C VAL A 64 10.53 19.99 6.82
N SER A 65 10.73 18.77 7.31
CA SER A 65 11.66 18.48 8.42
C SER A 65 12.13 17.02 8.42
N GLY A 66 13.23 16.75 9.13
CA GLY A 66 13.84 15.43 9.23
C GLY A 66 14.64 15.03 7.98
N ASP A 67 15.09 13.77 7.94
CA ASP A 67 15.78 13.18 6.79
C ASP A 67 14.96 11.99 6.24
N PRO A 68 14.19 12.19 5.16
CA PRO A 68 13.39 11.13 4.57
C PRO A 68 14.23 9.94 4.06
N ALA A 69 15.50 10.17 3.67
CA ALA A 69 16.38 9.09 3.23
C ALA A 69 16.78 8.20 4.40
N ALA A 70 17.00 8.78 5.59
CA ALA A 70 17.21 8.04 6.83
C ALA A 70 15.96 7.25 7.23
N VAL A 71 14.76 7.83 7.12
CA VAL A 71 13.49 7.14 7.41
C VAL A 71 13.31 5.92 6.49
N VAL A 72 13.44 6.10 5.18
CA VAL A 72 13.29 4.98 4.22
C VAL A 72 14.36 3.91 4.43
N SER A 73 15.60 4.29 4.75
CA SER A 73 16.70 3.34 4.96
C SER A 73 16.62 2.63 6.31
N GLY A 74 15.98 3.26 7.29
CA GLY A 74 15.75 2.69 8.62
C GLY A 74 14.49 1.82 8.72
N ALA A 75 13.59 1.85 7.72
CA ALA A 75 12.42 0.99 7.69
C ALA A 75 12.81 -0.50 7.71
N ARG A 76 12.58 -1.17 8.85
CA ARG A 76 12.95 -2.57 9.03
C ARG A 76 11.89 -3.50 8.42
N GLY A 77 12.30 -4.24 7.40
CA GLY A 77 11.48 -5.27 6.76
C GLY A 77 10.31 -4.72 5.95
N ALA A 78 9.45 -5.62 5.46
CA ALA A 78 8.33 -5.29 4.61
C ALA A 78 7.33 -4.34 5.31
N ALA A 79 7.00 -4.59 6.58
CA ALA A 79 6.02 -3.80 7.32
C ALA A 79 6.35 -2.30 7.42
N GLY A 80 7.63 -1.95 7.64
CA GLY A 80 8.05 -0.55 7.68
C GLY A 80 7.96 0.14 6.33
N LEU A 81 8.32 -0.58 5.26
CA LEU A 81 8.23 -0.07 3.89
C LEU A 81 6.78 0.05 3.42
N ASP A 82 5.92 -0.91 3.79
CA ASP A 82 4.49 -0.89 3.53
C ASP A 82 3.83 0.32 4.20
N ALA A 83 4.21 0.64 5.43
CA ALA A 83 3.71 1.82 6.13
C ALA A 83 4.08 3.13 5.41
N ILE A 84 5.30 3.23 4.87
CA ILE A 84 5.73 4.41 4.09
C ILE A 84 4.98 4.46 2.76
N ALA A 85 4.88 3.34 2.05
CA ALA A 85 4.17 3.22 0.77
C ALA A 85 2.70 3.60 0.93
N ASP A 86 2.03 3.09 1.96
CA ASP A 86 0.67 3.45 2.32
C ASP A 86 0.56 4.95 2.54
N ASN A 87 1.46 5.55 3.32
CA ASN A 87 1.43 6.98 3.56
C ASN A 87 1.49 7.79 2.26
N LEU A 88 2.39 7.42 1.34
CA LEU A 88 2.50 8.04 0.02
C LEU A 88 1.22 7.88 -0.80
N ILE A 89 0.64 6.68 -0.85
CA ILE A 89 -0.59 6.40 -1.59
C ILE A 89 -1.75 7.23 -1.04
N GLY A 90 -1.88 7.30 0.29
CA GLY A 90 -2.89 8.13 0.95
C GLY A 90 -2.75 9.60 0.57
N MET A 91 -1.52 10.12 0.50
CA MET A 91 -1.28 11.50 0.05
C MET A 91 -1.64 11.71 -1.42
N ILE A 92 -1.24 10.81 -2.32
CA ILE A 92 -1.54 10.91 -3.77
C ILE A 92 -3.04 10.87 -4.02
N LYS A 93 -3.77 10.00 -3.30
CA LYS A 93 -5.24 9.92 -3.37
C LYS A 93 -5.91 11.11 -2.71
N GLY A 94 -5.19 11.85 -1.87
CA GLY A 94 -5.76 12.89 -1.05
C GLY A 94 -6.73 12.35 0.00
N GLN A 95 -6.31 11.31 0.70
CA GLN A 95 -7.05 10.75 1.82
C GLN A 95 -6.52 11.31 3.14
N THR A 96 -7.43 11.59 4.07
CA THR A 96 -7.04 11.80 5.46
C THR A 96 -6.54 10.48 6.07
N PRO A 97 -5.79 10.51 7.19
CA PRO A 97 -5.39 9.29 7.89
C PRO A 97 -6.58 8.39 8.25
N GLU A 98 -7.71 8.98 8.64
CA GLU A 98 -8.94 8.27 9.00
C GLU A 98 -9.58 7.60 7.78
N GLU A 99 -9.70 8.32 6.66
CA GLU A 99 -10.22 7.76 5.40
C GLU A 99 -9.35 6.61 4.89
N GLN A 100 -8.04 6.74 5.08
CA GLN A 100 -7.10 5.68 4.73
C GLN A 100 -7.24 4.46 5.63
N GLN A 101 -7.39 4.65 6.94
CA GLN A 101 -7.61 3.55 7.88
C GLN A 101 -8.93 2.84 7.61
N ALA A 102 -10.01 3.60 7.36
CA ALA A 102 -11.31 3.04 6.99
C ALA A 102 -11.24 2.22 5.70
N GLU A 103 -10.49 2.68 4.68
CA GLU A 103 -10.29 1.91 3.45
C GLU A 103 -9.47 0.64 3.69
N LYS A 104 -8.45 0.68 4.56
CA LYS A 104 -7.69 -0.52 4.94
C LYS A 104 -8.57 -1.55 5.63
N GLU A 105 -9.38 -1.12 6.59
CA GLU A 105 -10.34 -2.00 7.29
C GLU A 105 -11.36 -2.59 6.33
N ARG A 106 -11.86 -1.78 5.39
CA ARG A 106 -12.77 -2.24 4.33
C ARG A 106 -12.11 -3.28 3.43
N LEU A 107 -10.87 -3.07 3.02
CA LEU A 107 -10.13 -4.01 2.17
C LEU A 107 -9.81 -5.32 2.92
N ALA A 108 -9.41 -5.24 4.19
CA ALA A 108 -9.18 -6.41 5.02
C ALA A 108 -10.46 -7.25 5.18
N ALA A 109 -11.61 -6.60 5.42
CA ALA A 109 -12.90 -7.29 5.51
C ALA A 109 -13.31 -7.97 4.19
N LEU A 110 -13.04 -7.33 3.05
CA LEU A 110 -13.28 -7.92 1.73
C LEU A 110 -12.36 -9.12 1.46
N GLU A 111 -11.10 -9.04 1.88
CA GLU A 111 -10.14 -10.14 1.74
C GLU A 111 -10.53 -11.35 2.61
N GLU A 112 -10.92 -11.11 3.86
CA GLU A 112 -11.46 -12.15 4.75
C GLU A 112 -12.69 -12.83 4.11
N THR A 113 -13.62 -12.03 3.58
CA THR A 113 -14.81 -12.55 2.89
C THR A 113 -14.43 -13.41 1.68
N ARG A 114 -13.45 -12.99 0.87
CA ARG A 114 -12.95 -13.76 -0.28
C ARG A 114 -12.30 -15.07 0.15
N ALA A 115 -11.48 -15.04 1.21
CA ALA A 115 -10.85 -16.24 1.75
C ALA A 115 -11.90 -17.25 2.25
N VAL A 116 -12.92 -16.78 2.96
CA VAL A 116 -14.03 -17.61 3.44
C VAL A 116 -14.80 -18.24 2.27
N LEU A 117 -15.09 -17.48 1.21
CA LEU A 117 -15.75 -18.01 0.02
C LEU A 117 -14.91 -19.07 -0.69
N ALA A 118 -13.60 -18.86 -0.81
CA ALA A 118 -12.67 -19.84 -1.39
C ALA A 118 -12.65 -21.15 -0.58
N VAL A 119 -12.58 -21.07 0.76
CA VAL A 119 -12.63 -22.24 1.65
C VAL A 119 -13.95 -22.98 1.50
N ARG A 120 -15.08 -22.26 1.45
CA ARG A 120 -16.40 -22.89 1.26
C ARG A 120 -16.51 -23.62 -0.08
N SER A 121 -15.95 -23.04 -1.14
CA SER A 121 -15.91 -23.67 -2.47
C SER A 121 -15.08 -24.96 -2.43
N ALA A 122 -13.87 -24.90 -1.88
CA ALA A 122 -13.00 -26.07 -1.76
C ALA A 122 -13.64 -27.18 -0.90
N MET A 123 -14.32 -26.83 0.18
CA MET A 123 -15.00 -27.80 1.05
C MET A 123 -16.19 -28.47 0.33
N ALA A 124 -16.96 -27.71 -0.46
CA ALA A 124 -18.05 -28.28 -1.26
C ALA A 124 -17.53 -29.27 -2.31
N GLU A 125 -16.38 -28.99 -2.91
CA GLU A 125 -15.72 -29.86 -3.88
C GLU A 125 -15.24 -31.16 -3.22
N ILE A 126 -14.57 -31.09 -2.06
CA ILE A 126 -14.16 -32.27 -1.28
C ILE A 126 -15.38 -33.13 -0.90
N LEU A 127 -16.46 -32.52 -0.41
CA LEU A 127 -17.68 -33.26 -0.03
C LEU A 127 -18.36 -33.93 -1.24
N ARG A 128 -18.29 -33.30 -2.42
CA ARG A 128 -18.77 -33.88 -3.67
C ARG A 128 -17.92 -35.10 -4.08
N GLU A 129 -16.60 -34.98 -4.02
CA GLU A 129 -15.68 -36.08 -4.31
C GLU A 129 -15.89 -37.28 -3.37
N ILE A 130 -16.12 -37.03 -2.07
CA ILE A 130 -16.44 -38.10 -1.10
C ILE A 130 -17.73 -38.84 -1.46
N ARG A 131 -18.77 -38.12 -1.95
CA ARG A 131 -20.03 -38.75 -2.40
C ARG A 131 -19.89 -39.53 -3.70
N GLU A 132 -19.07 -39.03 -4.62
CA GLU A 132 -18.88 -39.65 -5.94
C GLU A 132 -17.86 -40.79 -5.91
N THR A 133 -17.04 -40.87 -4.85
CA THR A 133 -16.13 -42.00 -4.63
C THR A 133 -16.94 -43.20 -4.14
N PRO A 134 -17.06 -44.30 -4.92
CA PRO A 134 -17.78 -45.48 -4.47
C PRO A 134 -17.07 -46.05 -3.25
N THR A 135 -17.70 -45.93 -2.09
CA THR A 135 -17.27 -46.65 -0.90
C THR A 135 -17.43 -48.13 -1.20
N ARG A 136 -16.30 -48.85 -1.33
CA ARG A 136 -16.32 -50.31 -1.16
C ARG A 136 -16.72 -50.56 0.28
N SER A 137 -18.03 -50.62 0.51
CA SER A 137 -18.60 -51.17 1.73
C SER A 137 -18.26 -52.66 1.68
N ASN A 138 -17.15 -53.04 2.31
CA ASN A 138 -16.81 -54.45 2.49
C ASN A 138 -17.97 -55.10 3.25
N GLY A 139 -18.64 -56.04 2.58
CA GLY A 139 -19.53 -57.00 3.23
C GLY A 139 -18.79 -57.95 4.15
#